data_AF-A0A443K7Y5-F1
#
_entry.id   AF-A0A443K7Y5-F1
#
_cell.length_a   1.000
_cell.length_b   1.000
_cell.length_c   1.000
_cell.angle_alpha   90.00
_cell.angle_beta   90.00
_cell.angle_gamma   90.00
#
_symmetry.space_group_name_H-M   'P 1'
#
loop_
_entity.id
_entity.type
_entity.pdbx_description
1 polymer ?
#
loop_
_entity_poly.entity_id
_entity_poly.type
_entity_poly.pdbx_seq_one_letter_code
_entity_poly.pdbx_strand_id
1 'polypeptide(L)'
;MTSPPTLISGPYHPPDISDGWLDDAADGLVEVGGWTSAPIPWPRRKKTGRHSPILCGDLILAVSIESSAAIQHYWGVSEGTVWRWRQALGIGRVTPGTRERLRTETGVPEVAAARGREIAASPESRCKMAASKRGKPIHPNTKVALSEAIKQPKPDGWGARANAWMRSVDHITPAPVSDPGLPDLPVYVTPHAIARFRERLRSIRADDDIAAQICAALKTPHSVKPGAHGHGWVVRSRSPHIRVFVEPSYDGTSLVAVTVLPG
;
A
#
# COMPACT_ATOMS: atom_id res chain seq x y z
N MET A 1 14.68 -24.68 -15.86
CA MET A 1 13.61 -24.61 -14.84
C MET A 1 13.81 -23.32 -14.09
N THR A 2 12.87 -22.37 -14.17
CA THR A 2 12.96 -21.12 -13.40
C THR A 2 12.81 -21.46 -11.92
N SER A 3 13.71 -20.98 -11.08
CA SER A 3 13.58 -21.15 -9.62
C SER A 3 12.21 -20.65 -9.14
N PRO A 4 11.59 -21.32 -8.15
CA PRO A 4 10.32 -20.85 -7.62
C PRO A 4 10.49 -19.43 -7.04
N PRO A 5 9.49 -18.55 -7.23
CA PRO A 5 9.53 -17.20 -6.65
C PRO A 5 9.61 -17.27 -5.13
N THR A 6 10.31 -16.34 -4.50
CA THR A 6 10.45 -16.33 -3.03
C THR A 6 9.20 -15.77 -2.34
N LEU A 7 8.72 -16.44 -1.27
CA LEU A 7 7.73 -15.89 -0.34
C LEU A 7 8.43 -15.06 0.74
N ILE A 8 7.85 -13.92 1.08
CA ILE A 8 8.45 -12.95 2.02
C ILE A 8 7.92 -13.13 3.44
N SER A 9 6.64 -13.49 3.60
CA SER A 9 5.98 -13.57 4.90
C SER A 9 5.44 -14.97 5.24
N GLY A 10 5.64 -15.96 4.36
CA GLY A 10 5.23 -17.34 4.65
C GLY A 10 5.93 -17.94 5.88
N PRO A 11 5.44 -19.06 6.44
CA PRO A 11 4.46 -19.98 5.85
C PRO A 11 3.00 -19.52 5.99
N TYR A 12 2.15 -19.97 5.06
CA TYR A 12 0.71 -19.69 5.04
C TYR A 12 -0.07 -20.99 5.27
N HIS A 13 -1.11 -20.92 6.09
CA HIS A 13 -1.89 -22.10 6.49
C HIS A 13 -3.29 -22.07 5.88
N PRO A 14 -3.78 -23.19 5.33
CA PRO A 14 -5.16 -23.27 4.86
C PRO A 14 -6.14 -23.08 6.03
N PRO A 15 -7.34 -22.52 5.77
CA PRO A 15 -8.36 -22.37 6.79
C PRO A 15 -8.93 -23.75 7.18
N ASP A 16 -9.42 -23.85 8.42
CA ASP A 16 -10.21 -24.99 8.87
C ASP A 16 -11.59 -24.99 8.19
N ILE A 17 -12.06 -26.18 7.81
CA ILE A 17 -13.32 -26.37 7.08
C ILE A 17 -14.21 -27.31 7.89
N SER A 18 -15.00 -26.76 8.81
CA SER A 18 -15.92 -27.56 9.63
C SER A 18 -17.20 -27.92 8.88
N ASP A 19 -17.82 -26.94 8.20
CA ASP A 19 -19.20 -27.07 7.71
C ASP A 19 -19.29 -27.20 6.19
N GLY A 20 -18.14 -27.25 5.49
CA GLY A 20 -18.08 -27.29 4.02
C GLY A 20 -18.33 -25.95 3.33
N TRP A 21 -18.44 -24.85 4.08
CA TRP A 21 -18.62 -23.49 3.57
C TRP A 21 -17.53 -22.57 4.08
N LEU A 22 -17.15 -21.58 3.28
CA LEU A 22 -16.17 -20.55 3.63
C LEU A 22 -16.63 -19.19 3.10
N ASP A 23 -16.28 -18.11 3.80
CA ASP A 23 -16.53 -16.74 3.34
C ASP A 23 -15.39 -16.29 2.40
N ASP A 24 -15.72 -16.08 1.13
CA ASP A 24 -14.81 -15.58 0.11
C ASP A 24 -14.85 -14.05 0.08
N ALA A 25 -13.71 -13.40 0.29
CA ALA A 25 -13.67 -11.94 0.34
C ALA A 25 -14.09 -11.24 -0.97
N ALA A 26 -14.15 -11.95 -2.10
CA ALA A 26 -14.63 -11.39 -3.37
C ALA A 26 -16.12 -11.68 -3.64
N ASP A 27 -16.65 -12.82 -3.19
CA ASP A 27 -17.99 -13.30 -3.59
C ASP A 27 -18.92 -13.70 -2.42
N GLY A 28 -18.46 -13.56 -1.17
CA GLY A 28 -19.20 -13.94 0.04
C GLY A 28 -19.17 -15.45 0.32
N LEU A 29 -20.21 -15.95 0.99
CA LEU A 29 -20.30 -17.34 1.41
C LEU A 29 -20.34 -18.32 0.23
N VAL A 30 -19.37 -19.23 0.15
CA VAL A 30 -19.22 -20.21 -0.94
C VAL A 30 -19.03 -21.63 -0.42
N GLU A 31 -19.57 -22.61 -1.15
CA GLU A 31 -19.40 -24.03 -0.85
C GLU A 31 -18.02 -24.52 -1.30
N VAL A 32 -17.34 -25.29 -0.44
CA VAL A 32 -16.05 -25.91 -0.70
C VAL A 32 -16.24 -27.16 -1.55
N GLY A 33 -15.57 -27.20 -2.70
CA GLY A 33 -15.63 -28.31 -3.66
C GLY A 33 -14.39 -29.22 -3.68
N GLY A 34 -13.47 -29.03 -2.73
CA GLY A 34 -12.21 -29.76 -2.62
C GLY A 34 -11.01 -28.83 -2.48
N TRP A 35 -9.83 -29.36 -2.81
CA TRP A 35 -8.53 -28.71 -2.61
C TRP A 35 -7.81 -28.46 -3.93
N THR A 36 -7.02 -27.38 -3.99
CA THR A 36 -6.11 -27.13 -5.12
C THR A 36 -4.94 -28.11 -5.08
N SER A 37 -4.38 -28.43 -6.25
CA SER A 37 -3.15 -29.22 -6.40
C SER A 37 -1.89 -28.34 -6.49
N ALA A 38 -1.95 -27.13 -5.95
CA ALA A 38 -0.85 -26.18 -5.97
C ALA A 38 0.15 -26.47 -4.84
N PRO A 39 1.38 -25.93 -4.89
CA PRO A 39 2.38 -26.15 -3.84
C PRO A 39 1.90 -25.83 -2.42
N ILE A 40 1.03 -24.82 -2.27
CA ILE A 40 0.26 -24.58 -1.04
C ILE A 40 -1.18 -25.00 -1.33
N PRO A 41 -1.63 -26.16 -0.83
CA PRO A 41 -3.01 -26.61 -0.97
C PRO A 41 -3.97 -25.61 -0.34
N TRP A 42 -5.04 -25.30 -1.06
CA TRP A 42 -6.04 -24.34 -0.62
C TRP A 42 -7.45 -24.81 -0.99
N PRO A 43 -8.48 -24.54 -0.16
CA PRO A 43 -9.84 -24.88 -0.53
C PRO A 43 -10.28 -24.13 -1.78
N ARG A 44 -10.99 -24.83 -2.67
CA ARG A 44 -11.50 -24.30 -3.93
C ARG A 44 -13.01 -24.37 -3.99
N ARG A 45 -13.60 -23.48 -4.77
CA ARG A 45 -15.05 -23.39 -4.94
C ARG A 45 -15.65 -24.62 -5.62
N LYS A 46 -16.81 -25.06 -5.14
CA LYS A 46 -17.64 -26.07 -5.82
C LYS A 46 -18.36 -25.42 -6.99
N LYS A 47 -17.84 -25.58 -8.21
CA LYS A 47 -18.44 -25.06 -9.44
C LYS A 47 -18.10 -25.95 -10.62
N THR A 48 -19.04 -26.10 -11.56
CA THR A 48 -18.80 -26.75 -12.85
C THR A 48 -17.88 -25.87 -13.70
N GLY A 49 -16.67 -26.36 -14.02
CA GLY A 49 -15.69 -25.67 -14.85
C GLY A 49 -14.42 -25.28 -14.09
N ARG A 50 -13.94 -24.04 -14.26
CA ARG A 50 -12.66 -23.60 -13.68
C ARG A 50 -12.77 -23.41 -12.17
N HIS A 51 -12.19 -24.33 -11.41
CA HIS A 51 -12.05 -24.22 -9.97
C HIS A 51 -11.06 -23.10 -9.63
N SER A 52 -11.47 -22.17 -8.75
CA SER A 52 -10.59 -21.12 -8.20
C SER A 52 -10.48 -21.30 -6.69
N PRO A 53 -9.31 -21.02 -6.09
CA PRO A 53 -9.16 -21.01 -4.64
C PRO A 53 -10.11 -20.00 -4.01
N ILE A 54 -10.59 -20.31 -2.80
CA ILE A 54 -11.46 -19.43 -2.02
C ILE A 54 -10.61 -18.37 -1.32
N LEU A 55 -10.89 -17.10 -1.58
CA LEU A 55 -10.11 -15.97 -1.06
C LEU A 55 -10.46 -15.70 0.41
N CYS A 56 -9.82 -16.42 1.33
CA CYS A 56 -10.08 -16.35 2.78
C CYS A 56 -8.78 -16.50 3.59
N GLY A 57 -8.84 -16.28 4.91
CA GLY A 57 -7.73 -16.56 5.84
C GLY A 57 -6.36 -16.00 5.42
N ASP A 58 -5.33 -16.84 5.52
CA ASP A 58 -3.95 -16.49 5.19
C ASP A 58 -3.73 -16.14 3.71
N LEU A 59 -4.60 -16.59 2.79
CA LEU A 59 -4.50 -16.19 1.38
C LEU A 59 -4.81 -14.70 1.20
N ILE A 60 -5.66 -14.10 2.03
CA ILE A 60 -5.88 -12.64 2.02
C ILE A 60 -4.59 -11.91 2.43
N LEU A 61 -3.90 -12.41 3.45
CA LEU A 61 -2.61 -11.87 3.89
C LEU A 61 -1.57 -12.01 2.76
N ALA A 62 -1.48 -13.20 2.16
CA ALA A 62 -0.57 -13.45 1.06
C ALA A 62 -0.81 -12.51 -0.13
N VAL A 63 -2.07 -12.31 -0.55
CA VAL A 63 -2.40 -11.41 -1.68
C VAL A 63 -2.00 -9.95 -1.41
N SER A 64 -2.02 -9.54 -0.13
CA SER A 64 -1.65 -8.21 0.33
C SER A 64 -0.15 -7.98 0.41
N ILE A 65 0.62 -9.03 0.74
CA ILE A 65 2.05 -8.93 1.01
C ILE A 65 2.87 -9.38 -0.19
N GLU A 66 2.57 -10.55 -0.74
CA GLU A 66 3.43 -11.27 -1.67
C GLU A 66 3.39 -10.68 -3.09
N SER A 67 4.39 -11.04 -3.89
CA SER A 67 4.41 -10.70 -5.32
C SER A 67 3.33 -11.48 -6.08
N SER A 68 2.81 -10.92 -7.18
CA SER A 68 1.84 -11.63 -8.04
C SER A 68 2.40 -12.97 -8.55
N ALA A 69 3.70 -13.01 -8.90
CA ALA A 69 4.34 -14.23 -9.37
C ALA A 69 4.39 -15.32 -8.28
N ALA A 70 4.64 -14.94 -7.03
CA ALA A 70 4.60 -15.87 -5.90
C ALA A 70 3.20 -16.44 -5.70
N ILE A 71 2.16 -15.60 -5.68
CA ILE A 71 0.77 -16.08 -5.54
C ILE A 71 0.38 -17.04 -6.67
N GLN A 72 0.75 -16.72 -7.91
CA GLN A 72 0.48 -17.58 -9.07
C GLN A 72 1.13 -18.96 -8.92
N HIS A 73 2.39 -19.00 -8.49
CA HIS A 73 3.13 -20.25 -8.34
C HIS A 73 2.57 -21.10 -7.19
N TYR A 74 2.44 -20.52 -5.99
CA TYR A 74 2.11 -21.30 -4.79
C TYR A 74 0.63 -21.68 -4.67
N TRP A 75 -0.29 -20.89 -5.22
CA TRP A 75 -1.74 -21.21 -5.21
C TRP A 75 -2.27 -21.66 -6.57
N GLY A 76 -1.41 -21.74 -7.60
CA GLY A 76 -1.78 -22.27 -8.91
C GLY A 76 -2.82 -21.42 -9.64
N VAL A 77 -2.74 -20.10 -9.51
CA VAL A 77 -3.68 -19.15 -10.13
C VAL A 77 -3.04 -18.34 -11.24
N SER A 78 -3.87 -17.73 -12.09
CA SER A 78 -3.40 -16.79 -13.13
C SER A 78 -3.17 -15.39 -12.58
N GLU A 79 -2.31 -14.60 -13.23
CA GLU A 79 -2.13 -13.17 -12.91
C GLU A 79 -3.44 -12.39 -12.87
N GLY A 80 -4.34 -12.63 -13.84
CA GLY A 80 -5.65 -11.97 -13.89
C GLY A 80 -6.58 -12.34 -12.73
N THR A 81 -6.38 -13.50 -12.10
CA THR A 81 -7.07 -13.86 -10.84
C THR A 81 -6.53 -13.03 -9.68
N VAL A 82 -5.20 -12.95 -9.55
CA VAL A 82 -4.55 -12.14 -8.50
C VAL A 82 -4.95 -10.67 -8.62
N TRP A 83 -4.98 -10.14 -9.83
CA TRP A 83 -5.41 -8.76 -10.08
C TRP A 83 -6.85 -8.52 -9.60
N ARG A 84 -7.80 -9.41 -9.93
CA ARG A 84 -9.19 -9.30 -9.47
C ARG A 84 -9.31 -9.40 -7.95
N TRP A 85 -8.57 -10.30 -7.31
CA TRP A 85 -8.52 -10.39 -5.85
C TRP A 85 -8.01 -9.10 -5.21
N ARG A 86 -6.94 -8.51 -5.74
CA ARG A 86 -6.43 -7.23 -5.25
C ARG A 86 -7.45 -6.11 -5.42
N GLN A 87 -8.16 -6.04 -6.55
CA GLN A 87 -9.23 -5.06 -6.72
C GLN A 87 -10.38 -5.25 -5.73
N ALA A 88 -10.82 -6.49 -5.50
CA ALA A 88 -11.87 -6.80 -4.53
C ALA A 88 -11.48 -6.39 -3.10
N LEU A 89 -10.20 -6.54 -2.74
CA LEU A 89 -9.65 -6.16 -1.44
C LEU A 89 -9.24 -4.68 -1.34
N GLY A 90 -9.33 -3.90 -2.42
CA GLY A 90 -8.84 -2.51 -2.47
C GLY A 90 -7.31 -2.37 -2.40
N ILE A 91 -6.57 -3.43 -2.74
CA ILE A 91 -5.11 -3.48 -2.72
C ILE A 91 -4.56 -2.90 -4.02
N GLY A 92 -3.57 -2.01 -3.89
CA GLY A 92 -2.86 -1.42 -5.02
C GLY A 92 -2.09 -2.43 -5.87
N ARG A 93 -1.62 -1.99 -7.04
CA ARG A 93 -0.85 -2.84 -7.97
C ARG A 93 0.47 -3.33 -7.37
N VAL A 94 1.13 -2.51 -6.56
CA VAL A 94 2.46 -2.78 -6.01
C VAL A 94 2.31 -3.19 -4.55
N THR A 95 2.65 -4.43 -4.24
CA THR A 95 2.76 -4.97 -2.87
C THR A 95 4.21 -4.99 -2.41
N PRO A 96 4.49 -5.14 -1.11
CA PRO A 96 5.85 -5.31 -0.59
C PRO A 96 6.64 -6.37 -1.36
N GLY A 97 6.03 -7.50 -1.69
CA GLY A 97 6.70 -8.55 -2.45
C GLY A 97 6.89 -8.27 -3.92
N THR A 98 6.03 -7.46 -4.55
CA THR A 98 6.35 -6.94 -5.89
C THR A 98 7.61 -6.07 -5.84
N ARG A 99 7.77 -5.22 -4.81
CA ARG A 99 8.95 -4.38 -4.66
C ARG A 99 10.22 -5.20 -4.40
N GLU A 100 10.15 -6.18 -3.51
CA GLU A 100 11.31 -7.01 -3.20
C GLU A 100 11.75 -7.84 -4.40
N ARG A 101 10.81 -8.46 -5.13
CA ARG A 101 11.10 -9.17 -6.38
C ARG A 101 11.73 -8.26 -7.44
N LEU A 102 11.27 -7.01 -7.54
CA LEU A 102 11.89 -6.02 -8.44
C LEU A 102 13.28 -5.59 -7.99
N ARG A 103 13.63 -5.76 -6.72
CA ARG A 103 14.96 -5.47 -6.21
C ARG A 103 15.91 -6.64 -6.38
N THR A 104 15.44 -7.87 -6.19
CA THR A 104 16.29 -9.07 -6.10
C THR A 104 16.31 -9.92 -7.37
N GLU A 105 15.15 -10.20 -7.97
CA GLU A 105 15.02 -11.16 -9.07
C GLU A 105 14.96 -10.50 -10.44
N THR A 106 14.22 -9.40 -10.54
CA THR A 106 13.83 -8.79 -11.84
C THR A 106 14.30 -7.36 -12.03
N GLY A 107 15.00 -6.81 -11.03
CA GLY A 107 15.60 -5.49 -11.12
C GLY A 107 16.70 -5.45 -12.15
N VAL A 108 16.83 -4.30 -12.82
CA VAL A 108 18.06 -4.01 -13.55
C VAL A 108 19.17 -3.96 -12.50
N PRO A 109 20.25 -4.77 -12.63
CA PRO A 109 21.35 -4.74 -11.68
C PRO A 109 21.85 -3.31 -11.50
N GLU A 110 22.22 -2.91 -10.29
CA GLU A 110 22.58 -1.51 -10.00
C GLU A 110 23.67 -0.98 -10.95
N VAL A 111 24.61 -1.84 -11.34
CA VAL A 111 25.64 -1.53 -12.33
C VAL A 111 25.05 -1.21 -13.71
N ALA A 112 24.09 -2.01 -14.18
CA ALA A 112 23.41 -1.77 -15.45
C ALA A 112 22.48 -0.55 -15.37
N ALA A 113 21.83 -0.33 -14.23
CA ALA A 113 21.01 0.86 -13.99
C ALA A 113 21.87 2.13 -13.97
N ALA A 114 23.03 2.09 -13.30
CA ALA A 114 24.01 3.18 -13.29
C ALA A 114 24.51 3.52 -14.69
N ARG A 115 24.92 2.51 -15.47
CA ARG A 115 25.29 2.68 -16.89
C ARG A 115 24.15 3.30 -17.70
N GLY A 116 22.92 2.84 -17.49
CA GLY A 116 21.73 3.41 -18.13
C GLY A 116 21.53 4.89 -17.80
N ARG A 117 21.74 5.27 -16.53
CA ARG A 117 21.67 6.67 -16.07
C ARG A 117 22.79 7.52 -16.67
N GLU A 118 24.02 7.02 -16.73
CA GLU A 118 25.16 7.69 -17.37
C GLU A 118 24.92 7.92 -18.86
N ILE A 119 24.48 6.89 -19.59
CA ILE A 119 24.14 6.98 -21.01
C ILE A 119 23.01 8.00 -21.21
N ALA A 120 21.95 7.96 -20.40
CA ALA A 120 20.85 8.92 -20.48
C ALA A 120 21.29 10.36 -20.14
N ALA A 121 22.28 10.53 -19.27
CA ALA A 121 22.85 11.82 -18.92
C ALA A 121 23.80 12.38 -20.00
N SER A 122 24.31 11.54 -20.91
CA SER A 122 25.24 11.95 -21.94
C SER A 122 24.68 13.10 -22.82
N PRO A 123 25.53 14.04 -23.26
CA PRO A 123 25.12 15.12 -24.16
C PRO A 123 24.48 14.59 -25.45
N GLU A 124 25.02 13.50 -26.01
CA GLU A 124 24.50 12.88 -27.22
C GLU A 124 23.06 12.38 -27.05
N SER A 125 22.77 11.64 -25.97
CA SER A 125 21.41 11.17 -25.67
C SER A 125 20.45 12.33 -25.46
N ARG A 126 20.88 13.39 -24.76
CA ARG A 126 20.08 14.61 -24.57
C ARG A 126 19.81 15.34 -25.88
N CYS A 127 20.81 15.47 -26.76
CA CYS A 127 20.65 16.05 -28.09
C CYS A 127 19.67 15.24 -28.94
N LYS A 128 19.76 13.91 -28.93
CA LYS A 128 18.84 13.02 -29.64
C LYS A 128 17.41 13.15 -29.11
N MET A 129 17.21 13.15 -27.79
CA MET A 129 15.90 13.39 -27.18
C MET A 129 15.34 14.75 -27.57
N ALA A 130 16.15 15.82 -27.51
CA ALA A 130 15.74 17.17 -27.87
C ALA A 130 15.36 17.28 -29.36
N ALA A 131 16.17 16.72 -30.26
CA ALA A 131 15.88 16.65 -31.68
C ALA A 131 14.56 15.90 -31.95
N SER A 132 14.33 14.78 -31.27
CA SER A 132 13.10 14.00 -31.41
C SER A 132 11.83 14.73 -30.94
N LYS A 133 11.97 15.73 -30.06
CA LYS A 133 10.86 16.53 -29.53
C LYS A 133 10.65 17.85 -30.29
N ARG A 134 11.67 18.35 -31.00
CA ARG A 134 11.61 19.62 -31.72
C ARG A 134 10.54 19.57 -32.81
N GLY A 135 9.69 20.60 -32.87
CA GLY A 135 8.63 20.74 -33.87
C GLY A 135 7.41 19.84 -33.66
N LYS A 136 7.41 18.91 -32.69
CA LYS A 136 6.22 18.11 -32.39
C LYS A 136 5.19 18.97 -31.66
N PRO A 137 3.94 19.08 -32.15
CA PRO A 137 2.91 19.83 -31.47
C PRO A 137 2.62 19.19 -30.11
N ILE A 138 2.54 20.02 -29.07
CA ILE A 138 2.09 19.58 -27.75
C ILE A 138 0.61 19.23 -27.85
N HIS A 139 0.22 18.08 -27.29
CA HIS A 139 -1.18 17.66 -27.27
C HIS A 139 -2.07 18.73 -26.61
N PRO A 140 -3.27 19.03 -27.16
CA PRO A 140 -4.14 20.09 -26.63
C PRO A 140 -4.39 20.03 -25.13
N ASN A 141 -4.70 18.85 -24.58
CA ASN A 141 -4.92 18.68 -23.13
C ASN A 141 -3.68 19.01 -22.30
N THR A 142 -2.49 18.70 -22.80
CA THR A 142 -1.23 19.05 -22.11
C THR A 142 -1.00 20.56 -22.13
N LYS A 143 -1.35 21.24 -23.23
CA LYS A 143 -1.27 22.70 -23.34
C LYS A 143 -2.22 23.38 -22.36
N VAL A 144 -3.47 22.90 -22.26
CA VAL A 144 -4.46 23.39 -21.29
C VAL A 144 -3.96 23.15 -19.87
N ALA A 145 -3.52 21.94 -19.54
CA ALA A 145 -3.00 21.61 -18.21
C ALA A 145 -1.79 22.46 -17.81
N LEU A 146 -0.86 22.72 -18.74
CA LEU A 146 0.27 23.63 -18.51
C LEU A 146 -0.20 25.07 -18.29
N SER A 147 -1.16 25.55 -19.08
CA SER A 147 -1.73 26.89 -18.90
C SER A 147 -2.39 27.04 -17.53
N GLU A 148 -3.20 26.06 -17.11
CA GLU A 148 -3.82 26.05 -15.78
C GLU A 148 -2.77 25.99 -14.67
N ALA A 149 -1.74 25.16 -14.80
CA ALA A 149 -0.66 25.07 -13.81
C ALA A 149 0.18 26.36 -13.70
N ILE A 150 0.31 27.13 -14.79
CA ILE A 150 0.97 28.44 -14.77
C ILE A 150 0.14 29.48 -14.02
N LYS A 151 -1.20 29.43 -14.14
CA LYS A 151 -2.11 30.34 -13.43
C LYS A 151 -2.16 30.10 -11.92
N GLN A 152 -1.86 28.88 -11.47
CA GLN A 152 -1.85 28.56 -10.03
C GLN A 152 -0.83 29.44 -9.30
N PRO A 153 -1.21 30.07 -8.17
CA PRO A 153 -0.29 30.87 -7.38
C PRO A 153 0.87 30.00 -6.93
N LYS A 154 2.09 30.54 -7.03
CA LYS A 154 3.26 29.82 -6.53
C LYS A 154 3.15 29.72 -5.00
N PRO A 155 3.47 28.55 -4.41
CA PRO A 155 3.45 28.41 -2.97
C PRO A 155 4.45 29.37 -2.32
N ASP A 156 4.17 29.79 -1.09
CA ASP A 156 5.04 30.69 -0.34
C ASP A 156 6.47 30.15 -0.26
N GLY A 157 7.44 31.05 -0.43
CA GLY A 157 8.86 30.70 -0.46
C GLY A 157 9.34 30.00 -1.75
N TRP A 158 8.48 29.79 -2.76
CA TRP A 158 8.90 29.20 -4.04
C TRP A 158 10.07 29.96 -4.68
N GLY A 159 10.01 31.29 -4.72
CA GLY A 159 11.08 32.12 -5.31
C GLY A 159 12.41 32.00 -4.56
N ALA A 160 12.36 31.95 -3.22
CA ALA A 160 13.56 31.75 -2.40
C ALA A 160 14.18 30.37 -2.62
N ARG A 161 13.35 29.30 -2.69
CA ARG A 161 13.79 27.95 -3.03
C ARG A 161 14.35 27.85 -4.45
N ALA A 162 13.70 28.47 -5.42
CA ALA A 162 14.16 28.49 -6.82
C ALA A 162 15.49 29.25 -6.96
N ASN A 163 15.66 30.36 -6.24
CA ASN A 163 16.91 31.11 -6.21
C ASN A 163 18.03 30.37 -5.45
N ALA A 164 17.71 29.74 -4.32
CA ALA A 164 18.66 28.90 -3.60
C ALA A 164 19.11 27.72 -4.47
N TRP A 165 18.16 27.09 -5.18
CA TRP A 165 18.44 26.08 -6.19
C TRP A 165 19.32 26.66 -7.29
N MET A 166 18.99 27.77 -7.95
CA MET A 166 19.85 28.34 -9.01
C MET A 166 21.25 28.77 -8.55
N ARG A 167 21.43 29.11 -7.27
CA ARG A 167 22.70 29.62 -6.71
C ARG A 167 23.61 28.56 -6.12
N SER A 168 23.14 27.36 -5.77
CA SER A 168 24.08 26.31 -5.41
C SER A 168 24.93 25.97 -6.64
N VAL A 169 26.25 26.00 -6.51
CA VAL A 169 27.15 25.91 -7.67
C VAL A 169 27.34 24.45 -8.12
N ASP A 170 26.73 23.50 -7.42
CA ASP A 170 27.00 22.06 -7.53
C ASP A 170 26.20 21.31 -8.62
N HIS A 171 25.37 21.99 -9.42
CA HIS A 171 24.45 21.32 -10.38
C HIS A 171 25.10 20.66 -11.59
N ILE A 172 26.41 20.79 -11.76
CA ILE A 172 27.13 20.11 -12.83
C ILE A 172 27.45 18.66 -12.44
N THR A 173 27.35 18.30 -11.15
CA THR A 173 27.52 16.92 -10.70
C THR A 173 26.25 16.43 -10.02
N PRO A 174 25.59 15.35 -10.48
CA PRO A 174 24.43 14.83 -9.79
C PRO A 174 24.88 14.27 -8.43
N ALA A 175 24.58 14.99 -7.34
CA ALA A 175 24.69 14.44 -6.01
C ALA A 175 23.77 13.20 -5.89
N PRO A 176 24.19 12.16 -5.15
CA PRO A 176 23.31 11.05 -4.84
C PRO A 176 22.07 11.60 -4.12
N VAL A 177 20.90 11.18 -4.59
CA VAL A 177 19.61 11.56 -4.00
C VAL A 177 19.52 10.92 -2.61
N SER A 178 20.06 11.59 -1.61
CA SER A 178 19.65 11.41 -0.22
C SER A 178 18.34 12.18 -0.07
N ASP A 179 17.21 11.49 -0.13
CA ASP A 179 15.87 12.03 0.08
C ASP A 179 15.69 12.35 1.58
N PRO A 180 15.74 13.63 2.02
CA PRO A 180 15.49 13.99 3.40
C PRO A 180 14.03 14.45 3.51
N GLY A 181 13.16 13.53 3.94
CA GLY A 181 11.82 13.88 4.40
C GLY A 181 10.73 13.78 3.32
N LEU A 182 10.15 12.59 3.22
CA LEU A 182 8.79 12.44 2.71
C LEU A 182 7.85 13.26 3.61
N PRO A 183 6.96 14.12 3.07
CA PRO A 183 5.93 14.76 3.89
C PRO A 183 4.96 13.71 4.42
N ASP A 184 4.54 13.87 5.69
CA ASP A 184 3.49 13.08 6.35
C ASP A 184 2.28 12.92 5.42
N LEU A 185 2.15 11.73 4.82
CA LEU A 185 0.96 11.39 4.05
C LEU A 185 -0.19 11.14 5.04
N PRO A 186 -1.42 11.62 4.76
CA PRO A 186 -2.57 11.31 5.58
C PRO A 186 -2.79 9.80 5.58
N VAL A 187 -2.70 9.19 6.75
CA VAL A 187 -2.98 7.76 6.97
C VAL A 187 -4.48 7.56 6.74
N TYR A 188 -4.83 6.89 5.65
CA TYR A 188 -6.22 6.51 5.37
C TYR A 188 -6.59 5.30 6.23
N VAL A 189 -7.32 5.53 7.31
CA VAL A 189 -7.93 4.45 8.08
C VAL A 189 -9.03 3.82 7.22
N THR A 190 -8.80 2.58 6.77
CA THR A 190 -9.76 1.88 5.91
C THR A 190 -11.03 1.48 6.69
N PRO A 191 -12.21 1.41 6.06
CA PRO A 191 -13.43 0.93 6.71
C PRO A 191 -13.28 -0.45 7.36
N HIS A 192 -12.43 -1.31 6.79
CA HIS A 192 -12.12 -2.63 7.31
C HIS A 192 -11.30 -2.58 8.61
N ALA A 193 -10.34 -1.65 8.72
CA ALA A 193 -9.60 -1.42 9.97
C ALA A 193 -10.54 -0.93 11.10
N ILE A 194 -11.51 -0.08 10.77
CA ILE A 194 -12.54 0.38 11.73
C ILE A 194 -13.43 -0.78 12.19
N ALA A 195 -13.80 -1.69 11.29
CA ALA A 195 -14.62 -2.86 11.62
C ALA A 195 -13.92 -3.81 12.61
N ARG A 196 -12.65 -4.16 12.34
CA ARG A 196 -11.84 -4.98 13.26
C ARG A 196 -11.60 -4.31 14.59
N PHE A 197 -11.39 -2.99 14.59
CA PHE A 197 -11.23 -2.21 15.82
C PHE A 197 -12.48 -2.27 16.71
N ARG A 198 -13.69 -2.16 16.13
CA ARG A 198 -14.96 -2.31 16.86
C ARG A 198 -15.15 -3.70 17.45
N GLU A 199 -14.76 -4.73 16.71
CA GLU A 199 -14.85 -6.11 17.17
C GLU A 199 -13.92 -6.34 18.36
N ARG A 200 -12.71 -5.78 18.31
CA ARG A 200 -11.76 -5.84 19.42
C ARG A 200 -12.22 -5.05 20.64
N LEU A 201 -12.80 -3.86 20.48
CA LEU A 201 -13.38 -3.12 21.61
C LEU A 201 -14.53 -3.87 22.28
N ARG A 202 -15.40 -4.54 21.49
CA ARG A 202 -16.46 -5.41 22.02
C ARG A 202 -15.90 -6.61 22.80
N SER A 203 -14.78 -7.19 22.36
CA SER A 203 -14.12 -8.30 23.06
C SER A 203 -13.50 -7.90 24.42
N ILE A 204 -13.19 -6.62 24.63
CA ILE A 204 -12.51 -6.13 25.85
C ILE A 204 -13.53 -5.71 26.94
N ARG A 205 -14.85 -5.93 26.73
CA ARG A 205 -15.92 -5.39 27.61
C ARG A 205 -15.77 -3.88 27.88
N ALA A 206 -15.30 -3.13 26.89
CA ALA A 206 -15.34 -1.68 26.98
C ALA A 206 -16.81 -1.24 26.94
N ASP A 207 -17.17 -0.26 27.78
CA ASP A 207 -18.49 0.37 27.79
C ASP A 207 -18.90 0.75 26.35
N ASP A 208 -20.10 0.34 25.93
CA ASP A 208 -20.60 0.56 24.56
C ASP A 208 -20.58 2.06 24.19
N ASP A 209 -20.69 2.95 25.18
CA ASP A 209 -20.58 4.39 25.00
C ASP A 209 -19.15 4.83 24.64
N ILE A 210 -18.12 4.24 25.26
CA ILE A 210 -16.71 4.52 24.93
C ILE A 210 -16.39 4.05 23.51
N ALA A 211 -16.86 2.86 23.13
CA ALA A 211 -16.65 2.33 21.79
C ALA A 211 -17.33 3.20 20.72
N ALA A 212 -18.54 3.69 20.98
CA ALA A 212 -19.25 4.62 20.12
C ALA A 212 -18.52 5.96 19.99
N GLN A 213 -18.01 6.52 21.09
CA GLN A 213 -17.27 7.78 21.10
C GLN A 213 -15.95 7.69 20.31
N ILE A 214 -15.17 6.62 20.48
CA ILE A 214 -13.91 6.43 19.71
C ILE A 214 -14.21 6.27 18.22
N CYS A 215 -15.25 5.50 17.87
CA CYS A 215 -15.68 5.32 16.49
C CYS A 215 -16.18 6.61 15.83
N ALA A 216 -16.82 7.50 16.59
CA ALA A 216 -17.24 8.81 16.09
C ALA A 216 -16.04 9.73 15.86
N ALA A 217 -15.07 9.74 16.79
CA ALA A 217 -13.87 10.56 16.67
C ALA A 217 -12.98 10.17 15.48
N LEU A 218 -12.83 8.87 15.19
CA LEU A 218 -12.08 8.35 14.04
C LEU A 218 -12.72 8.71 12.68
N LYS A 219 -14.01 9.07 12.64
CA LYS A 219 -14.70 9.50 11.42
C LYS A 219 -14.47 10.98 11.09
N THR A 220 -13.97 11.78 12.04
CA THR A 220 -13.74 13.22 11.85
C THR A 220 -12.25 13.51 11.57
N PRO A 221 -11.89 14.05 10.39
CA PRO A 221 -10.49 14.19 9.96
C PRO A 221 -9.66 15.22 10.74
N HIS A 222 -10.25 16.00 11.66
CA HIS A 222 -9.55 17.05 12.42
C HIS A 222 -9.38 16.75 13.92
N SER A 223 -9.88 15.60 14.39
CA SER A 223 -9.94 15.28 15.83
C SER A 223 -8.70 14.55 16.35
N VAL A 224 -7.75 14.24 15.48
CA VAL A 224 -6.56 13.46 15.81
C VAL A 224 -5.35 14.40 15.82
N LYS A 225 -4.73 14.61 16.98
CA LYS A 225 -3.49 15.37 17.10
C LYS A 225 -2.31 14.44 17.35
N PRO A 226 -1.13 14.70 16.75
CA PRO A 226 0.08 13.98 17.11
C PRO A 226 0.38 14.21 18.60
N GLY A 227 0.72 13.14 19.31
CA GLY A 227 1.15 13.21 20.70
C GLY A 227 2.46 14.01 20.84
N ALA A 228 2.66 14.63 22.00
CA ALA A 228 3.82 15.50 22.28
C ALA A 228 5.19 14.79 22.17
N HIS A 229 5.23 13.47 22.09
CA HIS A 229 6.44 12.65 22.05
C HIS A 229 6.60 11.81 20.78
N GLY A 230 5.91 12.16 19.68
CA GLY A 230 6.19 11.59 18.34
C GLY A 230 5.81 10.14 18.10
N HIS A 231 5.31 9.42 19.12
CA HIS A 231 4.85 8.04 18.99
C HIS A 231 3.43 7.92 19.55
N GLY A 232 2.45 7.99 18.65
CA GLY A 232 1.05 7.75 18.97
C GLY A 232 0.12 8.96 18.80
N TRP A 233 -1.13 8.66 18.51
CA TRP A 233 -2.21 9.62 18.35
C TRP A 233 -3.06 9.69 19.62
N VAL A 234 -3.43 10.90 20.04
CA VAL A 234 -4.31 11.10 21.18
C VAL A 234 -5.70 11.47 20.68
N VAL A 235 -6.69 10.64 20.98
CA VAL A 235 -8.10 10.93 20.73
C VAL A 235 -8.68 11.57 22.00
N ARG A 236 -9.13 12.83 21.92
CA ARG A 236 -9.82 13.48 23.05
C ARG A 236 -11.23 12.91 23.20
N SER A 237 -11.47 12.17 24.28
CA SER A 237 -12.81 11.82 24.73
C SER A 237 -13.51 13.05 25.33
N ARG A 238 -14.85 13.06 25.32
CA ARG A 238 -15.66 14.04 26.07
C ARG A 238 -15.63 13.76 27.58
N SER A 239 -15.25 12.55 28.00
CA SER A 239 -15.03 12.22 29.40
C SER A 239 -13.64 12.70 29.85
N PRO A 240 -13.53 13.54 30.89
CA PRO A 240 -12.25 14.11 31.34
C PRO A 240 -11.27 13.07 31.92
N HIS A 241 -11.75 11.86 32.23
CA HIS A 241 -10.98 10.81 32.90
C HIS A 241 -10.42 9.72 31.98
N ILE A 242 -10.58 9.85 30.65
CA ILE A 242 -10.18 8.79 29.71
C ILE A 242 -9.26 9.37 28.63
N ARG A 243 -8.01 8.88 28.59
CA ARG A 243 -7.09 9.10 27.48
C ARG A 243 -6.93 7.81 26.69
N VAL A 244 -7.18 7.91 25.38
CA VAL A 244 -7.03 6.79 24.44
C VAL A 244 -5.78 7.06 23.60
N PHE A 245 -4.77 6.21 23.79
CA PHE A 245 -3.59 6.19 22.95
C PHE A 245 -3.77 5.17 21.84
N VAL A 246 -3.58 5.62 20.61
CA VAL A 246 -3.69 4.77 19.43
C VAL A 246 -2.32 4.76 18.75
N GLU A 247 -1.65 3.62 18.83
CA GLU A 247 -0.38 3.42 18.11
C GLU A 247 -0.66 2.94 16.68
N PRO A 248 -0.24 3.71 15.66
CA PRO A 248 -0.30 3.24 14.29
C PRO A 248 0.71 2.10 14.11
N SER A 249 0.28 1.03 13.48
CA SER A 249 1.19 0.00 12.98
C SER A 249 2.08 0.60 11.88
N TYR A 250 3.31 0.08 11.77
CA TYR A 250 4.26 0.47 10.72
C TYR A 250 3.72 0.28 9.29
N ASP A 251 2.64 -0.50 9.12
CA ASP A 251 1.96 -0.70 7.83
C ASP A 251 0.95 0.41 7.45
N GLY A 252 0.64 1.34 8.37
CA GLY A 252 -0.35 2.40 8.17
C GLY A 252 -1.80 1.92 8.08
N THR A 253 -2.07 0.63 8.31
CA THR A 253 -3.38 0.01 8.12
C THR A 253 -3.94 -0.66 9.37
N SER A 254 -3.11 -0.85 10.40
CA SER A 254 -3.51 -1.53 11.63
C SER A 254 -3.28 -0.64 12.86
N LEU A 255 -4.14 -0.76 13.88
CA LEU A 255 -3.92 -0.15 15.19
C LEU A 255 -3.35 -1.22 16.12
N VAL A 256 -2.15 -0.97 16.66
CA VAL A 256 -1.39 -2.01 17.39
C VAL A 256 -1.85 -2.12 18.84
N ALA A 257 -2.14 -0.98 19.48
CA ALA A 257 -2.52 -0.93 20.87
C ALA A 257 -3.52 0.19 21.15
N VAL A 258 -4.45 -0.10 22.06
CA VAL A 258 -5.33 0.88 22.70
C VAL A 258 -5.04 0.84 24.18
N THR A 259 -4.32 1.85 24.68
CA THR A 259 -4.09 1.99 26.11
C THR A 259 -5.09 2.99 26.65
N VAL A 260 -5.97 2.53 27.54
CA VAL A 260 -6.89 3.35 28.31
C VAL A 260 -6.22 3.69 29.63
N LEU A 261 -5.81 4.94 29.81
CA LEU A 261 -5.27 5.40 31.09
C LEU A 261 -6.36 6.12 31.89
N PRO A 262 -6.50 5.84 33.20
CA PRO A 262 -7.30 6.66 34.09
C PRO A 262 -6.68 8.06 34.15
N GLY A 263 -7.52 9.10 34.02
CA GLY A 263 -7.14 10.51 34.07
C GLY A 263 -7.09 11.08 35.47
#